data_AF-A0A3A0DSY7-F1
#
_entry.id   AF-A0A3A0DSY7-F1
#
_cell.length_a   1.000
_cell.length_b   1.000
_cell.length_c   1.000
_cell.angle_alpha   90.00
_cell.angle_beta   90.00
_cell.angle_gamma   90.00
#
_symmetry.space_group_name_H-M   'P 1'
#
loop_
_entity.id
_entity.type
_entity.pdbx_description
1 polymer ?
#
loop_
_entity_poly.entity_id
_entity_poly.type
_entity_poly.pdbx_seq_one_letter_code
_entity_poly.pdbx_strand_id
1 'polypeptide(L)'
;MSTDLFDRLAETHVPPVPEQLDRAVHERLNRALVIGQMLDFAIRAIPYACAHFAKAIGGWIVLTVSGSFPKQPQPSEDTPDIDDL
;
A
#
# COMPACT_ATOMS: atom_id res chain seq x y z
N MET A 1 33.28 -15.55 -34.04
CA MET A 1 32.75 -16.92 -34.22
C MET A 1 31.46 -17.18 -33.44
N SER A 2 30.82 -16.16 -32.85
CA SER A 2 29.51 -16.22 -32.20
C SER A 2 28.36 -15.82 -33.11
N THR A 3 28.63 -15.12 -34.22
CA THR A 3 27.65 -14.61 -35.19
C THR A 3 26.96 -15.72 -35.98
N ASP A 4 27.68 -16.79 -36.34
CA ASP A 4 27.13 -17.95 -37.08
C ASP A 4 25.97 -18.67 -36.35
N LEU A 5 25.97 -18.65 -35.01
CA LEU A 5 24.88 -19.26 -34.22
C LEU A 5 23.61 -18.41 -34.26
N PHE A 6 23.76 -17.08 -34.15
CA PHE A 6 22.64 -16.15 -34.22
C PHE A 6 22.04 -16.09 -35.62
N ASP A 7 22.85 -16.15 -36.67
CA ASP A 7 22.38 -16.20 -38.06
C ASP A 7 21.60 -17.50 -38.34
N ARG A 8 22.05 -18.66 -37.83
CA ARG A 8 21.29 -19.93 -37.94
C ARG A 8 20.00 -19.95 -37.12
N LEU A 9 19.98 -19.28 -35.97
CA LEU A 9 18.77 -19.13 -35.14
C LEU A 9 17.76 -18.18 -35.80
N ALA A 10 18.24 -17.17 -36.53
CA ALA A 10 17.39 -16.24 -37.29
C ALA A 10 16.74 -16.91 -38.52
N GLU A 11 17.42 -17.86 -39.17
CA GLU A 11 16.87 -18.66 -40.27
C GLU A 11 15.97 -19.82 -39.79
N THR A 12 16.03 -20.17 -38.50
CA THR A 12 15.16 -21.19 -37.93
C THR A 12 13.77 -20.59 -37.71
N HIS A 13 12.82 -21.01 -38.53
CA HIS A 13 11.41 -20.62 -38.45
C HIS A 13 10.87 -20.90 -37.04
N VAL A 14 10.81 -19.85 -36.22
CA VAL A 14 10.27 -19.94 -34.86
C VAL A 14 8.77 -20.19 -35.00
N PRO A 15 8.24 -21.32 -34.47
CA PRO A 15 6.81 -21.56 -34.53
C PRO A 15 6.08 -20.45 -33.76
N PRO A 16 4.88 -20.04 -34.21
CA PRO A 16 4.10 -19.04 -33.51
C PRO A 16 3.89 -19.48 -32.05
N VAL A 17 4.02 -18.53 -31.13
CA VAL A 17 3.86 -18.80 -29.70
C VAL A 17 2.47 -19.43 -29.50
N PRO A 18 2.37 -20.60 -28.86
CA PRO A 18 1.09 -21.26 -28.68
C PRO A 18 0.21 -20.39 -27.78
N GLU A 19 -1.02 -20.10 -28.21
CA GLU A 19 -1.96 -19.22 -27.47
C GLU A 19 -2.19 -19.66 -26.02
N GLN A 20 -2.05 -20.95 -25.74
CA GLN A 20 -2.18 -21.53 -24.40
C GLN A 20 -1.04 -21.07 -23.47
N LEU A 21 0.18 -20.92 -24.00
CA LEU A 21 1.31 -20.43 -23.24
C LEU A 21 1.14 -18.94 -22.93
N ASP A 22 0.69 -18.16 -23.92
CA ASP A 22 0.46 -16.73 -23.74
C ASP A 22 -0.60 -16.46 -22.66
N ARG A 23 -1.73 -17.17 -22.69
CA ARG A 23 -2.77 -17.08 -21.65
C ARG A 23 -2.25 -17.49 -20.27
N ALA A 24 -1.54 -18.61 -20.17
CA ALA A 24 -1.02 -19.09 -18.90
C ALA A 24 0.01 -18.13 -18.28
N VAL A 25 0.85 -17.49 -19.11
CA VAL A 25 1.81 -16.46 -18.67
C VAL A 25 1.07 -15.21 -18.21
N HIS A 26 0.09 -14.73 -18.98
CA HIS A 26 -0.72 -13.56 -18.61
C HIS A 26 -1.45 -13.77 -17.28
N GLU A 27 -2.09 -14.92 -17.08
CA GLU A 27 -2.79 -15.22 -15.82
C GLU A 27 -1.83 -15.23 -14.62
N ARG A 28 -0.67 -15.88 -14.76
CA ARG A 28 0.34 -15.94 -13.70
C ARG A 28 0.93 -14.56 -13.39
N LEU A 29 1.23 -13.79 -14.43
CA LEU A 29 1.79 -12.45 -14.29
C LEU A 29 0.78 -11.51 -13.60
N ASN A 30 -0.48 -11.53 -14.06
CA ASN A 30 -1.53 -10.71 -13.47
C ASN A 30 -1.76 -11.08 -12.00
N ARG A 31 -1.77 -12.38 -11.67
CA ARG A 31 -1.88 -12.84 -10.29
C ARG A 31 -0.72 -12.37 -9.42
N ALA A 32 0.51 -12.48 -9.93
CA ALA A 32 1.71 -12.01 -9.21
C ALA A 32 1.68 -10.49 -9.01
N LEU A 33 1.24 -9.74 -10.02
CA LEU A 33 1.11 -8.28 -9.95
C LEU A 33 0.10 -7.87 -8.88
N VAL A 34 -1.08 -8.49 -8.87
CA VAL A 34 -2.13 -8.24 -7.87
C VAL A 34 -1.64 -8.58 -6.47
N ILE A 35 -0.97 -9.71 -6.27
CA ILE A 35 -0.41 -10.09 -4.97
C ILE A 35 0.65 -9.07 -4.52
N GLY A 36 1.55 -8.67 -5.41
CA GLY A 36 2.58 -7.68 -5.12
C GLY A 36 1.99 -6.33 -4.71
N GLN A 37 0.99 -5.84 -5.46
CA GLN A 37 0.28 -4.60 -5.13
C GLN A 37 -0.50 -4.69 -3.82
N MET A 38 -1.17 -5.82 -3.55
CA MET A 38 -1.85 -6.03 -2.28
C MET A 38 -0.86 -6.03 -1.11
N LEU A 39 0.31 -6.65 -1.26
CA LEU A 39 1.33 -6.65 -0.21
C LEU A 39 1.89 -5.25 0.02
N ASP A 40 2.21 -4.50 -1.03
CA ASP A 40 2.70 -3.13 -0.89
C ASP A 40 1.64 -2.23 -0.23
N PHE A 41 0.38 -2.35 -0.63
CA PHE A 41 -0.73 -1.67 0.03
C PHE A 41 -0.86 -2.08 1.50
N ALA A 42 -0.78 -3.37 1.80
CA ALA A 42 -0.95 -3.89 3.16
C ALA A 42 0.20 -3.51 4.10
N ILE A 43 1.44 -3.46 3.60
CA ILE A 43 2.62 -3.14 4.41
C ILE A 43 2.80 -1.63 4.54
N ARG A 44 2.42 -0.85 3.52
CA ARG A 44 2.73 0.58 3.47
C ARG A 44 1.54 1.47 3.78
N ALA A 45 0.39 1.21 3.17
CA ALA A 45 -0.79 2.07 3.30
C ALA A 45 -1.62 1.75 4.55
N ILE A 46 -1.83 0.47 4.86
CA ILE A 46 -2.65 0.06 6.01
C ILE A 46 -2.07 0.55 7.34
N PRO A 47 -0.78 0.43 7.65
CA PRO A 47 -0.26 0.89 8.95
C PRO A 47 -0.39 2.41 9.12
N TYR A 48 -0.17 3.16 8.04
CA TYR A 48 -0.36 4.61 8.04
C TYR A 48 -1.82 4.99 8.30
N ALA A 49 -2.76 4.34 7.60
CA ALA A 49 -4.19 4.54 7.84
C ALA A 49 -4.56 4.18 9.29
N CYS A 50 -4.12 3.02 9.78
CA CYS A 50 -4.35 2.59 11.16
C CYS A 50 -3.82 3.60 12.18
N ALA A 51 -2.64 4.17 11.98
CA ALA A 51 -2.09 5.18 12.89
C ALA A 51 -2.97 6.44 12.95
N HIS A 52 -3.47 6.91 11.81
CA HIS A 52 -4.37 8.07 11.76
C HIS A 52 -5.74 7.78 12.38
N PHE A 53 -6.30 6.60 12.11
CA PHE A 53 -7.59 6.21 12.64
C PHE A 53 -7.53 5.74 14.10
N ALA A 54 -6.36 5.39 14.64
CA ALA A 54 -6.22 4.88 16.01
C ALA A 54 -6.82 5.82 17.06
N LYS A 55 -6.64 7.15 16.90
CA LYS A 55 -7.21 8.14 17.81
C LYS A 55 -8.74 8.19 17.73
N ALA A 56 -9.29 8.11 16.51
CA ALA A 56 -10.73 8.09 16.28
C ALA A 56 -11.37 6.79 16.81
N ILE A 57 -10.74 5.65 16.54
CA ILE A 57 -11.16 4.33 17.02
C ILE A 57 -11.09 4.28 18.55
N GLY A 58 -10.02 4.78 19.15
CA GLY A 58 -9.88 4.86 20.61
C GLY A 58 -10.97 5.73 21.24
N GLY A 59 -11.24 6.91 20.67
CA GLY A 59 -12.34 7.76 21.11
C GLY A 59 -13.72 7.10 20.98
N TRP A 60 -13.94 6.37 19.88
CA TRP A 60 -15.20 5.64 19.65
C TRP A 60 -15.39 4.47 20.62
N ILE A 61 -14.32 3.71 20.92
CA ILE A 61 -14.34 2.65 21.93
C ILE A 61 -14.64 3.24 23.30
N VAL A 62 -13.95 4.32 23.70
CA VAL A 62 -14.17 5.00 24.98
C VAL A 62 -15.61 5.53 25.07
N LEU A 63 -16.14 6.14 24.02
CA LEU A 63 -17.53 6.59 23.98
C LEU A 63 -18.51 5.43 24.14
N THR A 64 -18.28 4.33 23.45
CA THR A 64 -19.18 3.17 23.45
C THR A 64 -19.20 2.48 24.81
N VAL A 65 -18.05 2.38 25.48
CA VAL A 65 -17.90 1.70 26.78
C VAL A 65 -18.26 2.62 27.96
N SER A 66 -17.85 3.89 27.90
CA SER A 66 -17.98 4.86 29.01
C SER A 66 -19.22 5.75 28.89
N GLY A 67 -19.85 5.83 27.70
CA GLY A 67 -20.97 6.74 27.42
C GLY A 67 -20.60 8.22 27.37
N SER A 68 -19.33 8.57 27.59
CA SER A 68 -18.84 9.94 27.66
C SER A 68 -17.48 10.08 26.97
N PHE A 69 -17.35 11.11 26.13
CA PHE A 69 -16.12 11.39 25.40
C PHE A 69 -15.17 12.23 26.28
N PRO A 70 -13.86 11.92 26.37
CA PRO A 70 -12.93 12.75 27.12
C PRO A 70 -12.86 14.14 26.49
N LYS A 71 -13.16 15.19 27.28
CA LYS A 71 -13.01 16.58 26.84
C LYS A 71 -11.54 16.84 26.54
N GLN A 72 -11.26 17.32 25.33
CA GLN A 72 -9.93 17.76 24.93
C GLN A 72 -9.44 18.83 25.93
N PRO A 73 -8.18 18.79 26.39
CA PRO A 73 -7.67 19.81 27.30
C PRO A 73 -7.77 21.14 26.56
N GLN A 74 -8.59 22.06 27.06
CA GLN A 74 -8.56 23.42 26.57
C GLN A 74 -7.22 24.03 27.00
N PRO A 75 -6.54 24.79 26.13
CA PRO A 75 -5.37 25.54 26.56
C PRO A 75 -5.86 26.45 27.69
N SER A 76 -5.31 26.27 28.89
CA SER A 76 -5.58 27.16 30.01
C SER A 76 -5.12 28.55 29.62
N GLU A 77 -6.08 29.46 29.54
CA GLU A 77 -5.94 30.90 29.33
C GLU A 77 -5.33 31.57 30.59
N ASP A 78 -4.25 30.99 31.12
CA ASP A 78 -3.45 31.53 32.22
C ASP A 78 -2.05 31.85 31.67
N THR A 79 -2.00 32.62 30.58
CA THR A 79 -0.77 33.33 30.22
C THR A 79 -0.85 34.66 30.96
N PRO A 80 -0.01 34.91 31.99
CA PRO A 80 0.00 36.23 32.63
C PRO A 80 0.37 37.27 31.57
N ASP A 81 -0.45 38.31 31.44
CA ASP A 81 -0.19 39.46 30.57
C ASP A 81 1.22 39.98 30.86
N ILE A 82 2.11 39.89 29.87
CA ILE A 82 3.44 40.50 29.90
C ILE A 82 3.31 41.97 29.48
N ASP A 83 2.41 42.71 30.14
CA ASP A 83 2.23 44.15 29.94
C ASP A 83 2.50 44.97 31.22
N ASP A 84 2.88 44.34 32.34
CA ASP A 84 3.30 45.00 33.58
C ASP A 84 4.84 44.98 33.79
N LEU A 85 5.62 45.42 32.78
CA LEU A 85 7.05 45.73 32.91
C LEU A 85 7.38 47.15 32.42
#